data_AF-A0A8J6V0P9-F1
#
_entry.id   AF-A0A8J6V0P9-F1
#
_cell.length_a   1.000
_cell.length_b   1.000
_cell.length_c   1.000
_cell.angle_alpha   90.00
_cell.angle_beta   90.00
_cell.angle_gamma   90.00
#
_symmetry.space_group_name_H-M   'P 1'
#
loop_
_entity.id
_entity.type
_entity.pdbx_description
1 polymer ?
#
loop_
_entity_poly.entity_id
_entity_poly.type
_entity_poly.pdbx_seq_one_letter_code
_entity_poly.pdbx_strand_id
1 'polypeptide(L)' 'MTLNMSTPKVSLMAEVPEDLYNALQVYLDGNPAWSQHRVFCAALSLFLMQSNQGDSQRAAAKGRRDVNRIYLDALFDYTV' A
#
# COMPACT_ATOMS: atom_id res chain seq x y z
N MET A 1 -5.38 -15.51 -27.54
CA MET A 1 -4.20 -15.13 -26.74
C MET A 1 -4.67 -14.32 -25.54
N THR A 2 -4.90 -14.98 -24.40
CA THR A 2 -5.27 -14.32 -23.15
C THR A 2 -4.00 -13.80 -22.51
N LEU A 3 -3.73 -12.50 -22.63
CA LEU A 3 -2.66 -11.83 -21.91
C LEU A 3 -3.04 -11.82 -20.43
N ASN A 4 -2.50 -12.79 -19.70
CA ASN A 4 -2.34 -12.75 -18.26
C ASN A 4 -1.47 -11.54 -17.91
N MET A 5 -2.14 -10.40 -17.71
CA MET A 5 -1.60 -9.17 -17.16
C MET A 5 -1.27 -9.41 -15.68
N SER A 6 -0.26 -10.24 -15.41
CA SER A 6 0.34 -10.32 -14.08
C SER A 6 0.94 -8.94 -13.81
N THR A 7 0.23 -8.11 -13.06
CA THR A 7 0.76 -6.87 -12.54
C THR A 7 2.06 -7.22 -11.84
N PRO A 8 3.22 -6.68 -12.28
CA PRO A 8 4.50 -7.06 -11.71
C PRO A 8 4.51 -6.67 -10.24
N LYS A 9 4.43 -7.68 -9.36
CA LYS A 9 4.58 -7.49 -7.91
C LYS A 9 6.05 -7.55 -7.57
N VAL A 10 6.58 -6.46 -7.03
CA VAL A 10 7.95 -6.42 -6.50
C VAL A 10 7.88 -6.87 -5.04
N SER A 11 8.67 -7.88 -4.68
CA SER A 11 8.82 -8.27 -3.27
C SER A 11 9.72 -7.25 -2.58
N LEU A 12 9.24 -6.67 -1.49
CA LEU A 12 9.98 -5.71 -0.69
C LEU A 12 10.49 -6.41 0.58
N MET A 13 11.80 -6.43 0.77
CA MET A 13 12.43 -6.88 2.00
C MET A 13 12.83 -5.65 2.80
N ALA A 14 12.24 -5.46 3.98
CA ALA A 14 12.49 -4.32 4.84
C ALA A 14 12.60 -4.80 6.29
N GLU A 15 13.60 -4.28 7.00
CA GLU A 15 13.72 -4.46 8.44
C GLU A 15 12.78 -3.45 9.12
N VAL A 16 12.02 -3.94 10.10
CA VAL A 16 11.09 -3.13 10.89
C VAL A 16 11.34 -3.37 12.38
N PRO A 17 11.22 -2.34 13.24
CA PRO A 17 11.36 -2.51 14.68
C PRO A 17 10.40 -3.57 15.22
N GLU A 18 10.86 -4.37 16.18
CA GLU A 18 10.08 -5.46 16.77
C GLU A 18 8.78 -4.95 17.41
N ASP A 19 8.83 -3.82 18.11
CA ASP A 19 7.65 -3.20 18.71
C ASP A 19 6.58 -2.83 17.66
N LEU A 20 7.00 -2.37 16.48
CA LEU A 20 6.10 -2.05 15.39
C LEU A 20 5.49 -3.31 14.78
N TYR A 21 6.28 -4.38 14.65
CA TYR A 21 5.77 -5.68 14.21
C TYR A 21 4.75 -6.24 15.21
N ASN A 22 5.02 -6.17 16.51
CA ASN A 22 4.09 -6.62 17.55
C ASN A 22 2.78 -5.82 17.52
N ALA A 23 2.85 -4.49 17.40
CA ALA A 23 1.66 -3.65 17.25
C ALA A 23 0.86 -4.01 15.97
N LEU A 24 1.54 -4.32 14.87
CA LEU A 24 0.91 -4.76 13.63
C LEU A 24 0.20 -6.11 13.81
N GLN A 25 0.81 -7.09 14.46
CA GLN A 25 0.18 -8.39 14.73
C GLN A 25 -1.11 -8.22 15.53
N VAL A 26 -1.09 -7.42 16.60
CA VAL A 26 -2.29 -7.12 17.40
C VAL A 26 -3.40 -6.48 16.56
N TYR A 27 -3.05 -5.58 15.64
CA TYR A 27 -4.02 -4.98 14.72
C TYR A 27 -4.63 -6.00 13.74
N LEU A 28 -3.82 -6.91 13.21
CA LEU A 28 -4.25 -7.96 12.27
C LEU A 28 -5.13 -9.01 12.96
N ASP A 29 -4.83 -9.38 14.20
CA ASP A 29 -5.66 -10.31 14.99
C ASP A 29 -7.09 -9.79 15.19
N GLY A 30 -7.26 -8.47 15.29
CA GLY A 30 -8.57 -7.82 15.37
C GLY A 30 -9.27 -7.60 14.03
N ASN A 31 -8.59 -7.81 12.90
CA ASN A 31 -9.08 -7.46 11.56
C ASN A 31 -8.77 -8.58 10.56
N PRO A 32 -9.57 -9.66 10.52
CA PRO A 32 -9.31 -10.84 9.69
C PRO A 32 -9.36 -10.57 8.17
N ALA A 33 -9.92 -9.43 7.76
CA ALA A 33 -9.92 -8.99 6.36
C ALA A 33 -8.58 -8.36 5.93
N TRP A 34 -7.73 -7.97 6.87
CA TRP A 34 -6.46 -7.31 6.59
C TRP A 34 -5.31 -8.32 6.61
N SER A 35 -4.39 -8.14 5.67
CA SER A 35 -3.12 -8.86 5.66
C SER A 35 -1.97 -7.89 5.90
N GLN A 36 -0.85 -8.40 6.39
CA GLN A 36 0.38 -7.61 6.55
C GLN A 36 0.70 -6.81 5.28
N HIS A 37 0.60 -7.45 4.10
CA HIS A 37 0.81 -6.80 2.83
C HIS A 37 -0.16 -5.63 2.57
N ARG A 38 -1.45 -5.80 2.84
CA ARG A 38 -2.45 -4.72 2.68
C ARG A 38 -2.16 -3.55 3.61
N VAL A 39 -1.80 -3.82 4.86
CA VAL A 39 -1.48 -2.75 5.83
C VAL A 39 -0.25 -1.97 5.35
N PHE A 40 0.80 -2.65 4.88
CA PHE A 40 1.97 -1.98 4.31
C PHE A 40 1.63 -1.18 3.05
N CYS A 41 0.85 -1.73 2.12
CA CYS A 41 0.40 -1.02 0.93
C CYS A 41 -0.43 0.22 1.28
N ALA A 42 -1.36 0.11 2.23
CA ALA A 42 -2.17 1.22 2.72
C ALA A 42 -1.33 2.29 3.42
N ALA A 43 -0.42 1.89 4.32
CA ALA A 43 0.46 2.81 5.04
C ALA A 43 1.41 3.56 4.09
N LEU A 44 2.04 2.84 3.15
CA LEU A 44 2.93 3.43 2.14
C LEU A 44 2.18 4.39 1.22
N SER A 45 1.00 3.99 0.74
CA SER A 45 0.22 4.84 -0.15
C SER A 45 -0.31 6.08 0.57
N LEU A 46 -0.75 5.96 1.83
CA LEU A 46 -1.16 7.09 2.66
C LEU A 46 0.02 8.03 2.94
N PHE A 47 1.20 7.48 3.28
CA PHE A 47 2.41 8.27 3.45
C PHE A 47 2.77 9.05 2.17
N LEU A 48 2.75 8.39 1.01
CA LEU A 48 3.01 9.03 -0.27
C LEU A 48 1.94 10.08 -0.61
N MET A 49 0.67 9.84 -0.26
CA MET A 49 -0.41 10.81 -0.46
C MET A 49 -0.23 12.07 0.39
N GLN A 50 0.19 11.90 1.65
CA GLN A 50 0.43 13.01 2.59
C GLN A 50 1.75 13.75 2.28
N SER A 51 2.82 13.03 1.97
CA SER A 51 4.15 13.58 1.70
C SER A 51 4.22 14.35 0.36
N ASN A 52 3.44 13.96 -0.65
CA ASN A 52 3.39 14.66 -1.94
C ASN A 52 2.62 16.00 -1.92
N GLN A 53 2.20 16.51 -0.76
CA GLN A 53 1.68 17.88 -0.65
C GLN A 53 2.78 18.96 -0.73
N GLY A 54 4.05 18.59 -0.53
CA GLY A 54 5.15 19.54 -0.34
C GLY A 54 5.92 19.98 -1.59
N ASP A 55 6.20 19.11 -2.57
CA ASP A 55 7.18 19.48 -3.62
C ASP A 55 6.99 18.79 -4.99
N SER A 56 7.14 19.61 -6.04
CA SER A 56 7.34 19.28 -7.46
C SER A 56 6.18 18.62 -8.25
N GLN A 57 5.35 19.50 -8.84
CA GLN A 57 4.10 19.29 -9.57
C GLN A 57 4.09 18.39 -10.85
N ARG A 58 5.12 17.63 -11.22
CA ARG A 58 5.10 16.91 -12.53
C ARG A 58 5.40 15.41 -12.48
N ALA A 59 6.30 14.95 -11.61
CA ALA A 59 6.53 13.51 -11.40
C ALA A 59 5.46 12.91 -10.45
N ALA A 60 4.99 13.70 -9.48
CA ALA A 60 3.98 13.29 -8.51
C ALA A 60 2.57 13.11 -9.12
N ALA A 61 2.24 13.71 -10.27
CA ALA A 61 0.86 13.68 -10.78
C ALA A 61 0.41 12.28 -11.28
N LYS A 62 1.32 11.52 -11.91
CA LYS A 62 1.05 10.13 -12.34
C LYS A 62 1.08 9.19 -11.12
N GLY A 63 2.15 9.27 -10.32
CA GLY A 63 2.28 8.51 -9.08
C GLY A 63 1.12 8.74 -8.10
N ARG A 64 0.57 9.96 -8.00
CA ARG A 64 -0.55 10.29 -7.09
C ARG A 64 -1.85 9.58 -7.44
N ARG A 65 -2.19 9.44 -8.73
CA ARG A 65 -3.39 8.68 -9.13
C ARG A 65 -3.21 7.20 -8.83
N ASP A 66 -2.03 6.68 -9.09
CA ASP A 66 -1.70 5.27 -8.86
C ASP A 66 -1.68 4.97 -7.36
N VAL A 67 -1.11 5.86 -6.55
CA VAL A 67 -1.05 5.76 -5.08
C VAL A 67 -2.44 5.82 -4.44
N ASN A 68 -3.30 6.76 -4.85
CA ASN A 68 -4.68 6.81 -4.35
C ASN A 68 -5.46 5.54 -4.71
N ARG A 69 -5.25 5.01 -5.91
CA ARG A 69 -5.87 3.74 -6.31
C ARG A 69 -5.39 2.58 -5.45
N ILE A 70 -4.08 2.47 -5.21
CA ILE A 70 -3.50 1.42 -4.35
C ILE A 70 -4.02 1.54 -2.91
N TYR A 71 -4.14 2.76 -2.37
CA TYR A 71 -4.70 2.99 -1.05
C TYR A 71 -6.16 2.51 -0.95
N LEU A 72 -6.99 2.92 -1.91
CA LEU A 72 -8.40 2.53 -1.96
C LEU A 72 -8.56 1.02 -2.20
N ASP A 73 -7.72 0.41 -3.03
CA ASP A 73 -7.72 -1.02 -3.28
C ASP A 73 -7.32 -1.82 -2.02
N ALA A 74 -6.32 -1.34 -1.28
CA ALA A 74 -5.93 -1.94 0.00
C ALA A 74 -7.05 -1.84 1.05
N LEU A 75 -7.79 -0.74 1.07
CA LEU A 75 -8.85 -0.46 2.06
C LEU A 75 -10.19 -1.15 1.73
N PHE A 76 -10.57 -1.18 0.45
CA PHE A 76 -11.91 -1.62 0.03
C PHE A 76 -11.94 -2.95 -0.72
N ASP A 77 -10.78 -3.57 -0.95
CA ASP A 77 -10.67 -4.82 -1.72
C ASP A 77 -11.36 -4.74 -3.08
N TYR A 78 -11.22 -3.58 -3.75
CA TYR A 78 -11.88 -3.29 -5.02
C TYR A 78 -11.15 -4.01 -6.17
N THR A 79 -11.25 -5.33 -6.12
CA THR A 79 -10.96 -6.23 -7.22
C THR A 79 -11.94 -5.93 -8.35
N VAL A 80 -11.43 -5.35 -9.44
CA VAL A 80 -12.08 -5.37 -10.76
C VAL A 80 -11.29 -6.30 -11.66
#